data_AF-A0A9D1M8H2-F1
#
_entry.id   AF-A0A9D1M8H2-F1
#
_cell.length_a   1.000
_cell.length_b   1.000
_cell.length_c   1.000
_cell.angle_alpha   90.00
_cell.angle_beta   90.00
_cell.angle_gamma   90.00
#
_symmetry.space_group_name_H-M   'P 1'
#
loop_
_entity.id
_entity.type
_entity.pdbx_description
1 polymer ?
#
loop_
_entity_poly.entity_id
_entity_poly.type
_entity_poly.pdbx_seq_one_letter_code
_entity_poly.pdbx_strand_id
1 'polypeptide(L)'
;MVVALTFDEIPEGRDARSRLSALAWDDLLENVSFRNETVQGLDLQDIGVRTAVFDRCVFLDTSFLRCRFDRVYFKNCDLSNIHFTDSSFHQVVCEDCKFMGTVFSGGSFWKMSWTGCNGQYMSVSTTKLREVGFEKCHLEYAEFAGCRLAFVSFSECLLSQAEFVRTPLKGMDLTSCSLGGLRIAVSDLRGAVVTSSQLLELSHLLGVIVKD
;
A
#
# COMPACT_ATOMS: atom_id res chain seq x y z
N MET A 1 -14.21 2.18 7.63
CA MET A 1 -13.88 1.17 8.66
C MET A 1 -13.91 -0.20 7.98
N VAL A 2 -12.76 -0.70 7.54
CA VAL A 2 -12.61 -2.12 7.22
C VAL A 2 -12.82 -2.83 8.55
N VAL A 3 -13.84 -3.68 8.64
CA VAL A 3 -14.10 -4.43 9.87
C VAL A 3 -12.83 -5.18 10.21
N ALA A 4 -12.28 -4.96 11.41
CA ALA A 4 -11.21 -5.77 11.95
C ALA A 4 -11.73 -7.21 12.02
N LEU A 5 -11.44 -7.99 10.98
CA LEU A 5 -11.59 -9.42 10.99
C LEU A 5 -10.80 -9.91 12.21
N THR A 6 -11.46 -10.57 13.15
CA THR A 6 -10.79 -11.14 14.32
C THR A 6 -10.15 -12.45 13.88
N PHE A 7 -8.87 -12.38 13.53
CA PHE A 7 -8.08 -13.41 12.85
C PHE A 7 -7.49 -14.50 13.76
N ASP A 8 -7.93 -14.61 15.02
CA ASP A 8 -7.42 -15.61 15.98
C ASP A 8 -7.95 -17.04 15.73
N GLU A 9 -8.87 -17.23 14.78
CA GLU A 9 -9.51 -18.51 14.48
C GLU A 9 -8.94 -19.23 13.23
N ILE A 10 -7.98 -18.62 12.51
CA ILE A 10 -7.43 -19.22 11.29
C ILE A 10 -6.30 -20.22 11.63
N PRO A 11 -6.40 -21.50 11.19
CA PRO A 11 -5.44 -22.54 11.54
C PRO A 11 -4.00 -22.18 11.16
N GLU A 12 -3.07 -22.40 12.09
CA GLU A 12 -1.64 -22.23 11.83
C GLU A 12 -1.14 -23.31 10.87
N GLY A 13 -0.65 -22.85 9.72
CA GLY A 13 0.09 -23.66 8.76
C GLY A 13 1.58 -23.72 9.10
N ARG A 14 2.30 -24.52 8.33
CA ARG A 14 3.76 -24.54 8.34
C ARG A 14 4.27 -24.39 6.93
N ASP A 15 5.44 -23.79 6.80
CA ASP A 15 6.22 -23.70 5.57
C ASP A 15 5.45 -23.02 4.42
N ALA A 16 5.16 -21.74 4.62
CA ALA A 16 4.56 -20.81 3.67
C ALA A 16 5.26 -20.87 2.32
N ARG A 17 6.59 -20.93 2.32
CA ARG A 17 7.38 -21.01 1.10
C ARG A 17 7.01 -22.26 0.31
N SER A 18 7.08 -23.44 0.92
CA SER A 18 6.74 -24.69 0.22
C SER A 18 5.28 -24.69 -0.22
N ARG A 19 4.35 -24.22 0.62
CA ARG A 19 2.93 -24.15 0.27
C ARG A 19 2.65 -23.23 -0.91
N LEU A 20 3.28 -22.05 -0.97
CA LEU A 20 3.14 -21.13 -2.09
C LEU A 20 3.79 -21.69 -3.35
N SER A 21 4.97 -22.30 -3.24
CA SER A 21 5.68 -22.88 -4.39
C SER A 21 4.99 -24.09 -5.01
N ALA A 22 4.10 -24.75 -4.25
CA ALA A 22 3.34 -25.90 -4.72
C ALA A 22 2.07 -25.52 -5.51
N LEU A 23 1.69 -24.23 -5.53
CA LEU A 23 0.53 -23.75 -6.25
C LEU A 23 0.82 -23.70 -7.75
N ALA A 24 -0.08 -24.26 -8.54
CA ALA A 24 -0.13 -24.12 -9.99
C ALA A 24 -1.02 -22.94 -10.41
N TRP A 25 -1.18 -22.77 -11.72
CA TRP A 25 -2.02 -21.72 -12.30
C TRP A 25 -3.46 -21.80 -11.78
N ASP A 26 -3.98 -20.66 -11.29
CA ASP A 26 -5.32 -20.50 -10.68
C ASP A 26 -5.56 -21.32 -9.40
N ASP A 27 -4.52 -21.93 -8.83
CA ASP A 27 -4.60 -22.56 -7.52
C ASP A 27 -4.79 -21.51 -6.41
N LEU A 28 -5.35 -21.97 -5.31
CA LEU A 28 -5.76 -21.15 -4.19
C LEU A 28 -5.11 -21.62 -2.88
N LEU A 29 -4.37 -20.73 -2.24
CA LEU A 29 -3.98 -20.87 -0.84
C LEU A 29 -5.07 -20.26 0.03
N GLU A 30 -5.70 -21.06 0.88
CA GLU A 30 -6.75 -20.55 1.76
C GLU A 30 -6.76 -21.09 3.17
N ASN A 31 -7.43 -20.33 4.05
CA ASN A 31 -7.72 -20.68 5.44
C ASN A 31 -6.48 -21.13 6.21
N VAL A 32 -5.44 -20.29 6.17
CA VAL A 32 -4.15 -20.58 6.79
C VAL A 32 -3.52 -19.32 7.36
N SER A 33 -2.91 -19.45 8.54
CA SER A 33 -2.00 -18.46 9.09
C SER A 33 -0.55 -18.96 9.06
N PHE A 34 0.39 -18.05 8.81
CA PHE A 34 1.83 -18.31 8.89
C PHE A 34 2.46 -17.30 9.83
N ARG A 35 3.41 -17.78 10.65
CA ARG A 35 4.01 -16.98 11.71
C ARG A 35 5.53 -17.14 11.75
N ASN A 36 6.25 -16.03 11.79
CA ASN A 36 7.72 -16.00 11.88
C ASN A 36 8.42 -16.79 10.76
N GLU A 37 7.87 -16.77 9.55
CA GLU A 37 8.41 -17.55 8.42
C GLU A 37 9.05 -16.65 7.35
N THR A 38 10.01 -17.21 6.61
CA THR A 38 10.63 -16.54 5.47
C THR A 38 10.18 -17.19 4.17
N VAL A 39 9.58 -16.41 3.28
CA VAL A 39 9.26 -16.78 1.91
C VAL A 39 10.31 -16.16 1.01
N GLN A 40 11.07 -16.98 0.29
CA GLN A 40 12.18 -16.48 -0.51
C GLN A 40 12.30 -17.16 -1.88
N GLY A 41 12.70 -16.36 -2.88
CA GLY A 41 13.05 -16.83 -4.21
C GLY A 41 11.88 -17.46 -4.96
N LEU A 42 10.68 -16.88 -4.85
CA LEU A 42 9.48 -17.38 -5.52
C LEU A 42 9.01 -16.39 -6.58
N ASP A 43 8.79 -16.90 -7.80
CA ASP A 43 8.08 -16.18 -8.85
C ASP A 43 6.69 -16.79 -8.99
N LEU A 44 5.70 -16.12 -8.42
CA LEU A 44 4.32 -16.60 -8.33
C LEU A 44 3.47 -15.90 -9.38
N GLN A 45 2.73 -16.67 -10.16
CA GLN A 45 1.95 -16.16 -11.28
C GLN A 45 0.54 -16.75 -11.30
N ASP A 46 -0.46 -15.88 -11.45
CA ASP A 46 -1.87 -16.24 -11.60
C ASP A 46 -2.41 -17.12 -10.44
N ILE A 47 -1.89 -16.97 -9.21
CA ILE A 47 -2.40 -17.69 -8.03
C ILE A 47 -3.36 -16.85 -7.19
N GLY A 48 -4.17 -17.52 -6.37
CA GLY A 48 -5.00 -16.90 -5.34
C GLY A 48 -4.47 -17.13 -3.93
N VAL A 49 -4.63 -16.12 -3.08
CA VAL A 49 -4.46 -16.22 -1.62
C VAL A 49 -5.73 -15.64 -0.97
N ARG A 50 -6.44 -16.46 -0.19
CA ARG A 50 -7.75 -16.09 0.36
C ARG A 50 -7.91 -16.46 1.83
N THR A 51 -8.42 -15.55 2.65
CA THR A 51 -8.64 -15.82 4.08
C THR A 51 -7.34 -16.35 4.71
N ALA A 52 -6.27 -15.54 4.61
CA ALA A 52 -4.93 -15.93 5.04
C ALA A 52 -4.31 -14.85 5.93
N VAL A 53 -3.45 -15.27 6.85
CA VAL A 53 -2.73 -14.38 7.77
C VAL A 53 -1.25 -14.62 7.64
N PHE A 54 -0.48 -13.55 7.51
CA PHE A 54 0.97 -13.55 7.62
C PHE A 54 1.34 -12.65 8.79
N ASP A 55 1.97 -13.22 9.82
CA ASP A 55 2.37 -12.49 11.03
C ASP A 55 3.87 -12.64 11.29
N ARG A 56 4.61 -11.53 11.24
CA ARG A 56 6.08 -11.51 11.32
C ARG A 56 6.74 -12.35 10.23
N CYS A 57 6.14 -12.40 9.05
CA CYS A 57 6.74 -13.06 7.89
C CYS A 57 7.66 -12.11 7.12
N VAL A 58 8.72 -12.66 6.53
CA VAL A 58 9.66 -11.92 5.68
C VAL A 58 9.60 -12.49 4.28
N PHE A 59 9.40 -11.63 3.29
CA PHE A 59 9.39 -11.99 1.89
C PHE A 59 10.64 -11.41 1.22
N LEU A 60 11.47 -12.26 0.63
CA LEU A 60 12.73 -11.89 -0.03
C LEU A 60 12.74 -12.38 -1.46
N ASP A 61 13.26 -11.58 -2.40
CA ASP A 61 13.43 -12.00 -3.79
C ASP A 61 12.20 -12.73 -4.36
N THR A 62 11.01 -12.17 -4.09
CA THR A 62 9.73 -12.79 -4.42
C THR A 62 8.93 -11.85 -5.31
N SER A 63 8.29 -12.38 -6.34
CA SER A 63 7.42 -11.63 -7.24
C SER A 63 6.03 -12.26 -7.35
N PHE A 64 5.03 -11.40 -7.53
CA PHE A 64 3.63 -11.78 -7.71
C PHE A 64 3.10 -11.12 -8.97
N LEU A 65 2.82 -11.93 -9.99
CA LEU A 65 2.31 -11.48 -11.28
C LEU A 65 0.87 -11.96 -11.46
N ARG A 66 -0.07 -11.02 -11.59
CA ARG A 66 -1.51 -11.29 -11.74
C ARG A 66 -2.11 -12.14 -10.62
N CYS A 67 -1.55 -12.04 -9.42
CA CYS A 67 -2.05 -12.76 -8.26
C CYS A 67 -3.25 -12.05 -7.62
N ARG A 68 -4.07 -12.82 -6.90
CA ARG A 68 -5.26 -12.30 -6.20
C ARG A 68 -5.12 -12.50 -4.70
N PHE A 69 -5.23 -11.42 -3.94
CA PHE A 69 -5.27 -11.45 -2.48
C PHE A 69 -6.66 -11.03 -2.01
N ASP A 70 -7.39 -11.91 -1.34
CA ASP A 70 -8.77 -11.68 -0.88
C ASP A 70 -8.91 -11.99 0.61
N ARG A 71 -9.25 -11.00 1.44
CA ARG A 71 -9.31 -11.15 2.91
C ARG A 71 -7.98 -11.67 3.48
N VAL A 72 -6.90 -10.98 3.17
CA VAL A 72 -5.55 -11.31 3.66
C VAL A 72 -5.11 -10.28 4.70
N TYR A 73 -4.44 -10.73 5.76
CA TYR A 73 -3.86 -9.86 6.78
C TYR A 73 -2.35 -10.01 6.83
N PHE A 74 -1.64 -8.93 6.59
CA PHE A 74 -0.21 -8.81 6.83
C PHE A 74 -0.01 -8.02 8.13
N LYS A 75 0.61 -8.66 9.12
CA LYS A 75 0.94 -8.06 10.41
C LYS A 75 2.43 -8.18 10.67
N ASN A 76 3.11 -7.08 11.01
CA ASN A 76 4.56 -7.06 11.28
C ASN A 76 5.42 -7.71 10.17
N CYS A 77 4.95 -7.71 8.92
CA CYS A 77 5.64 -8.38 7.83
C CYS A 77 6.65 -7.45 7.14
N ASP A 78 7.69 -8.04 6.57
CA ASP A 78 8.60 -7.34 5.67
C ASP A 78 8.32 -7.77 4.23
N LEU A 79 7.78 -6.83 3.45
CA LEU A 79 7.45 -6.97 2.04
C LEU A 79 8.31 -6.04 1.17
N SER A 80 9.44 -5.56 1.69
CA SER A 80 10.31 -4.60 1.00
C SER A 80 10.87 -5.16 -0.31
N ASN A 81 10.99 -4.29 -1.32
CA ASN A 81 11.51 -4.61 -2.67
C ASN A 81 10.73 -5.70 -3.43
N ILE A 82 9.48 -5.95 -3.07
CA ILE A 82 8.63 -6.93 -3.78
C ILE A 82 7.94 -6.29 -4.96
N HIS A 83 7.70 -7.11 -5.99
CA HIS A 83 6.94 -6.74 -7.16
C HIS A 83 5.57 -7.41 -7.17
N PHE A 84 4.52 -6.60 -7.11
CA PHE A 84 3.12 -6.98 -7.30
C PHE A 84 2.63 -6.40 -8.63
N THR A 85 2.94 -7.08 -9.72
CA THR A 85 2.55 -6.65 -11.07
C THR A 85 1.18 -7.20 -11.42
N ASP A 86 0.28 -6.34 -11.90
CA ASP A 86 -1.10 -6.65 -12.30
C ASP A 86 -1.91 -7.43 -11.25
N SER A 87 -1.50 -7.34 -9.98
CA SER A 87 -2.11 -8.08 -8.88
C SER A 87 -3.27 -7.31 -8.25
N SER A 88 -4.24 -8.03 -7.69
CA SER A 88 -5.44 -7.45 -7.09
C SER A 88 -5.54 -7.76 -5.60
N PHE A 89 -5.96 -6.76 -4.83
CA PHE A 89 -6.08 -6.82 -3.38
C PHE A 89 -7.50 -6.42 -2.99
N HIS A 90 -8.24 -7.37 -2.41
CA HIS A 90 -9.60 -7.17 -1.93
C HIS A 90 -9.68 -7.45 -0.44
N GLN A 91 -10.19 -6.49 0.35
CA GLN A 91 -10.34 -6.66 1.81
C GLN A 91 -9.02 -7.03 2.51
N VAL A 92 -7.92 -6.41 2.09
CA VAL A 92 -6.59 -6.68 2.66
C VAL A 92 -6.27 -5.67 3.75
N VAL A 93 -5.68 -6.14 4.84
CA VAL A 93 -5.22 -5.31 5.96
C VAL A 93 -3.71 -5.44 6.08
N CYS A 94 -3.02 -4.31 6.19
CA CYS A 94 -1.59 -4.22 6.44
C CYS A 94 -1.38 -3.44 7.75
N GLU A 95 -0.76 -4.07 8.75
CA GLU A 95 -0.47 -3.46 10.05
C GLU A 95 1.00 -3.62 10.40
N ASP A 96 1.66 -2.51 10.72
CA ASP A 96 3.07 -2.46 11.16
C ASP A 96 4.03 -3.17 10.19
N CYS A 97 3.71 -3.12 8.89
CA CYS A 97 4.46 -3.80 7.85
C CYS A 97 5.44 -2.85 7.13
N LYS A 98 6.49 -3.43 6.54
CA LYS A 98 7.44 -2.72 5.69
C LYS A 98 7.17 -3.02 4.23
N PHE A 99 7.14 -1.98 3.42
CA PHE A 99 6.93 -1.99 1.98
C PHE A 99 7.93 -1.07 1.27
N MET A 100 9.11 -0.91 1.85
CA MET A 100 10.12 -0.01 1.31
C MET A 100 10.51 -0.46 -0.10
N GLY A 101 10.42 0.44 -1.07
CA GLY A 101 10.72 0.13 -2.48
C GLY A 101 9.78 -0.90 -3.14
N THR A 102 8.64 -1.24 -2.52
CA THR A 102 7.68 -2.20 -3.11
C THR A 102 6.98 -1.58 -4.31
N VAL A 103 6.78 -2.36 -5.37
CA VAL A 103 6.14 -1.91 -6.60
C VAL A 103 4.80 -2.62 -6.81
N PHE A 104 3.72 -1.85 -6.87
CA PHE A 104 2.37 -2.27 -7.27
C PHE A 104 2.06 -1.64 -8.63
N SER A 105 2.41 -2.32 -9.72
CA SER A 105 2.21 -1.82 -11.09
C SER A 105 0.95 -2.42 -11.70
N GLY A 106 0.07 -1.59 -12.26
CA GLY A 106 -1.13 -2.06 -13.01
C GLY A 106 -2.22 -2.74 -12.15
N GLY A 107 -2.03 -2.80 -10.84
CA GLY A 107 -2.91 -3.51 -9.93
C GLY A 107 -4.19 -2.78 -9.55
N SER A 108 -4.92 -3.37 -8.60
CA SER A 108 -6.11 -2.76 -8.01
C SER A 108 -6.24 -3.04 -6.53
N PHE A 109 -6.53 -2.00 -5.74
CA PHE A 109 -6.86 -2.10 -4.33
C PHE A 109 -8.33 -1.79 -4.11
N TRP A 110 -9.05 -2.70 -3.45
CA TRP A 110 -10.44 -2.49 -3.08
C TRP A 110 -10.70 -2.89 -1.63
N LYS A 111 -11.14 -1.92 -0.80
CA LYS A 111 -11.35 -2.11 0.64
C LYS A 111 -10.06 -2.51 1.36
N MET A 112 -9.00 -1.73 1.18
CA MET A 112 -7.70 -2.02 1.77
C MET A 112 -7.37 -1.01 2.88
N SER A 113 -6.74 -1.45 3.96
CA SER A 113 -6.30 -0.57 5.04
C SER A 113 -4.84 -0.78 5.39
N TRP A 114 -4.14 0.32 5.60
CA TRP A 114 -2.74 0.39 5.98
C TRP A 114 -2.62 1.18 7.28
N THR A 115 -2.03 0.57 8.31
CA THR A 115 -1.85 1.20 9.61
C THR A 115 -0.41 1.00 10.08
N GLY A 116 0.28 2.08 10.47
CA GLY A 116 1.64 1.98 11.02
C GLY A 116 2.69 1.47 10.04
N CYS A 117 2.38 1.42 8.74
CA CYS A 117 3.26 0.82 7.74
C CYS A 117 4.37 1.78 7.30
N ASN A 118 5.55 1.22 7.00
CA ASN A 118 6.63 1.93 6.33
C ASN A 118 6.61 1.62 4.83
N GLY A 119 6.07 2.53 4.02
CA GLY A 119 6.03 2.48 2.56
C GLY A 119 6.94 3.50 1.88
N GLN A 120 8.07 3.86 2.49
CA GLN A 120 9.02 4.79 1.86
C GLN A 120 9.48 4.25 0.50
N TYR A 121 9.52 5.11 -0.52
CA TYR A 121 9.87 4.74 -1.89
C TYR A 121 8.97 3.67 -2.55
N MET A 122 7.81 3.32 -1.96
CA MET A 122 6.88 2.41 -2.61
C MET A 122 6.27 3.08 -3.85
N SER A 123 5.97 2.29 -4.89
CA SER A 123 5.26 2.78 -6.07
C SER A 123 3.93 2.06 -6.20
N VAL A 124 2.84 2.81 -6.22
CA VAL A 124 1.49 2.33 -6.59
C VAL A 124 1.01 3.00 -7.89
N SER A 125 1.94 3.53 -8.67
CA SER A 125 1.65 4.27 -9.90
C SER A 125 0.70 3.51 -10.83
N THR A 126 -0.24 4.23 -11.43
CA THR A 126 -1.29 3.72 -12.35
C THR A 126 -2.29 2.73 -11.74
N THR A 127 -2.25 2.51 -10.42
CA THR A 127 -3.17 1.60 -9.72
C THR A 127 -4.56 2.22 -9.53
N LYS A 128 -5.58 1.37 -9.48
CA LYS A 128 -6.95 1.76 -9.08
C LYS A 128 -7.11 1.56 -7.57
N LEU A 129 -7.35 2.62 -6.83
CA LEU A 129 -7.57 2.58 -5.39
C LEU A 129 -9.02 2.96 -5.08
N ARG A 130 -9.78 2.00 -4.54
CA ARG A 130 -11.16 2.20 -4.11
C ARG A 130 -11.35 1.80 -2.66
N GLU A 131 -11.89 2.70 -1.83
CA GLU A 131 -12.11 2.46 -0.41
C GLU A 131 -10.81 2.04 0.29
N VAL A 132 -9.75 2.86 0.13
CA VAL A 132 -8.41 2.59 0.68
C VAL A 132 -8.04 3.63 1.73
N GLY A 133 -7.61 3.18 2.91
CA GLY A 133 -7.14 4.06 3.97
C GLY A 133 -5.67 3.83 4.29
N PHE A 134 -4.91 4.92 4.42
CA PHE A 134 -3.58 4.96 5.01
C PHE A 134 -3.66 5.75 6.32
N GLU A 135 -3.26 5.12 7.43
CA GLU A 135 -3.23 5.74 8.76
C GLU A 135 -1.84 5.58 9.38
N LYS A 136 -1.24 6.67 9.87
CA LYS A 136 0.06 6.64 10.57
C LYS A 136 1.16 5.96 9.76
N CYS A 137 1.13 6.12 8.43
CA CYS A 137 2.09 5.49 7.54
C CYS A 137 3.22 6.45 7.15
N HIS A 138 4.41 5.89 6.99
CA HIS A 138 5.57 6.57 6.43
C HIS A 138 5.55 6.37 4.92
N LEU A 139 5.24 7.40 4.15
CA LEU A 139 5.05 7.37 2.71
C LEU A 139 5.95 8.40 2.00
N GLU A 140 7.07 8.75 2.63
CA GLU A 140 8.01 9.68 2.01
C GLU A 140 8.58 9.09 0.72
N TYR A 141 8.67 9.92 -0.31
CA TYR A 141 9.08 9.52 -1.67
C TYR A 141 8.21 8.43 -2.32
N ALA A 142 7.04 8.12 -1.77
CA ALA A 142 6.12 7.17 -2.39
C ALA A 142 5.50 7.74 -3.68
N GLU A 143 5.26 6.88 -4.67
CA GLU A 143 4.72 7.27 -5.97
C GLU A 143 3.26 6.84 -6.11
N PHE A 144 2.37 7.83 -6.21
CA PHE A 144 0.94 7.67 -6.49
C PHE A 144 0.59 8.24 -7.88
N ALA A 145 1.53 8.26 -8.83
CA ALA A 145 1.35 8.92 -10.12
C ALA A 145 0.34 8.20 -11.01
N GLY A 146 -0.60 8.95 -11.60
CA GLY A 146 -1.64 8.41 -12.51
C GLY A 146 -2.67 7.48 -11.85
N CYS A 147 -2.81 7.52 -10.53
CA CYS A 147 -3.74 6.68 -9.80
C CYS A 147 -5.20 7.14 -10.00
N ARG A 148 -6.13 6.19 -9.94
CA ARG A 148 -7.57 6.47 -9.86
C ARG A 148 -8.03 6.29 -8.43
N LEU A 149 -8.35 7.39 -7.74
CA LEU A 149 -8.75 7.39 -6.35
C LEU A 149 -10.27 7.50 -6.22
N ALA A 150 -10.89 6.60 -5.45
CA ALA A 150 -12.30 6.68 -5.06
C ALA A 150 -12.46 6.29 -3.59
N PHE A 151 -12.91 7.22 -2.74
CA PHE A 151 -12.99 7.00 -1.29
C PHE A 151 -11.64 6.58 -0.69
N VAL A 152 -10.59 7.31 -1.03
CA VAL A 152 -9.24 7.12 -0.49
C VAL A 152 -8.98 8.16 0.58
N SER A 153 -8.25 7.81 1.64
CA SER A 153 -7.88 8.73 2.72
C SER A 153 -6.44 8.53 3.19
N PHE A 154 -5.79 9.62 3.56
CA PHE A 154 -4.51 9.65 4.29
C PHE A 154 -4.75 10.35 5.63
N SER A 155 -4.38 9.72 6.74
CA SER A 155 -4.48 10.31 8.07
C SER A 155 -3.17 10.13 8.83
N GLU A 156 -2.64 11.20 9.40
CA GLU A 156 -1.39 11.17 10.18
C GLU A 156 -0.22 10.55 9.39
N CYS A 157 -0.20 10.73 8.07
CA CYS A 157 0.81 10.14 7.20
C CYS A 157 1.95 11.13 6.89
N LEU A 158 3.15 10.59 6.72
CA LEU A 158 4.30 11.35 6.24
C LEU A 158 4.33 11.26 4.71
N LEU A 159 3.95 12.34 4.01
CA LEU A 159 3.88 12.39 2.53
C LEU A 159 4.95 13.31 1.93
N SER A 160 5.98 13.65 2.71
CA SER A 160 7.06 14.51 2.25
C SER A 160 7.73 13.91 1.00
N GLN A 161 7.93 14.72 -0.03
CA GLN A 161 8.48 14.31 -1.34
C GLN A 161 7.67 13.24 -2.11
N ALA A 162 6.49 12.84 -1.64
CA ALA A 162 5.64 11.90 -2.37
C ALA A 162 5.13 12.49 -3.69
N GLU A 163 4.85 11.64 -4.67
CA GLU A 163 4.44 12.05 -6.01
C GLU A 163 2.97 11.72 -6.31
N PHE A 164 2.20 12.73 -6.73
CA PHE A 164 0.77 12.62 -7.10
C PHE A 164 0.49 13.18 -8.49
N VAL A 165 1.47 13.15 -9.40
CA VAL A 165 1.32 13.65 -10.76
C VAL A 165 0.22 12.90 -11.51
N ARG A 166 -0.74 13.62 -12.11
CA ARG A 166 -1.93 13.07 -12.78
C ARG A 166 -2.86 12.28 -11.84
N THR A 167 -2.90 12.67 -10.57
CA THR A 167 -3.73 12.03 -9.53
C THR A 167 -4.53 13.10 -8.77
N PRO A 168 -5.77 13.40 -9.19
CA PRO A 168 -6.57 14.45 -8.57
C PRO A 168 -6.86 14.18 -7.09
N LEU A 169 -6.63 15.20 -6.24
CA LEU A 169 -6.83 15.15 -4.78
C LEU A 169 -8.06 15.94 -4.31
N LYS A 170 -9.01 16.21 -5.22
CA LYS A 170 -10.21 16.99 -4.89
C LYS A 170 -11.00 16.34 -3.75
N GLY A 171 -11.23 17.12 -2.69
CA GLY A 171 -11.97 16.68 -1.49
C GLY A 171 -11.15 15.83 -0.53
N MET A 172 -9.87 15.57 -0.81
CA MET A 172 -8.97 14.87 0.09
C MET A 172 -8.61 15.78 1.27
N ASP A 173 -8.79 15.31 2.49
CA ASP A 173 -8.29 15.98 3.69
C ASP A 173 -6.85 15.53 3.96
N LEU A 174 -5.91 16.48 3.91
CA LEU A 174 -4.49 16.25 4.17
C LEU A 174 -4.02 16.98 5.42
N THR A 175 -4.92 17.56 6.22
CA THR A 175 -4.57 18.48 7.33
C THR A 175 -3.74 17.83 8.44
N SER A 176 -3.79 16.50 8.56
CA SER A 176 -2.98 15.71 9.51
C SER A 176 -1.67 15.17 8.94
N CYS A 177 -1.36 15.43 7.66
CA CYS A 177 -0.20 14.85 6.96
C CYS A 177 0.96 15.85 6.80
N SER A 178 2.19 15.37 6.63
CA SER A 178 3.31 16.23 6.23
C SER A 178 3.41 16.30 4.70
N LEU A 179 3.53 17.51 4.13
CA LEU A 179 3.47 17.71 2.66
C LEU A 179 4.74 18.36 2.09
N GLY A 180 5.81 18.45 2.88
CA GLY A 180 7.07 19.10 2.48
C GLY A 180 7.63 18.51 1.19
N GLY A 181 7.77 19.33 0.15
CA GLY A 181 8.30 18.92 -1.15
C GLY A 181 7.38 18.00 -1.96
N LEU A 182 6.09 17.91 -1.63
CA LEU A 182 5.11 17.12 -2.37
C LEU A 182 5.15 17.43 -3.87
N ARG A 183 5.36 16.40 -4.69
CA ARG A 183 5.46 16.51 -6.15
C ARG A 183 4.07 16.32 -6.76
N ILE A 184 3.40 17.41 -7.08
CA ILE A 184 2.03 17.40 -7.62
C ILE A 184 1.82 18.57 -8.60
N ALA A 185 0.97 18.39 -9.61
CA ALA A 185 0.54 19.51 -10.44
C ALA A 185 -0.51 20.36 -9.69
N VAL A 186 -0.46 21.69 -9.85
CA VAL A 186 -1.46 22.60 -9.22
C VAL A 186 -2.90 22.21 -9.58
N SER A 187 -3.12 21.69 -10.79
CA SER A 187 -4.44 21.19 -11.22
C SER A 187 -4.93 19.99 -10.42
N ASP A 188 -4.02 19.08 -10.03
CA ASP A 188 -4.34 17.87 -9.27
C ASP A 188 -4.54 18.17 -7.78
N LEU A 189 -3.86 19.20 -7.26
CA LEU A 189 -4.03 19.68 -5.88
C LEU A 189 -5.39 20.38 -5.64
N ARG A 190 -6.05 20.84 -6.71
CA ARG A 190 -7.25 21.68 -6.61
C ARG A 190 -8.38 21.00 -5.82
N GLY A 191 -8.76 21.65 -4.71
CA GLY A 191 -9.85 21.20 -3.84
C GLY A 191 -9.43 20.21 -2.76
N ALA A 192 -8.15 19.90 -2.62
CA ALA A 192 -7.63 19.28 -1.39
C ALA A 192 -7.78 20.25 -0.21
N VAL A 193 -7.96 19.71 1.00
CA VAL A 193 -8.05 20.46 2.24
C VAL A 193 -6.70 20.42 2.92
N VAL A 194 -6.12 21.59 3.16
CA VAL A 194 -4.80 21.79 3.78
C VAL A 194 -4.86 22.91 4.82
N THR A 195 -3.92 22.92 5.74
CA THR A 195 -3.77 23.99 6.74
C THR A 195 -2.99 25.18 6.18
N SER A 196 -2.98 26.30 6.91
CA SER A 196 -2.18 27.49 6.54
C SER A 196 -0.67 27.22 6.55
N SER A 197 -0.17 26.36 7.44
CA SER A 197 1.25 26.00 7.47
C SER A 197 1.63 25.12 6.27
N GLN A 198 0.76 24.18 5.90
CA GLN A 198 0.95 23.36 4.70
C GLN A 198 0.96 24.20 3.41
N LEU A 199 0.22 25.31 3.37
CA LEU A 199 0.30 26.22 2.22
C LEU A 199 1.72 26.79 2.02
N LEU A 200 2.45 27.03 3.11
CA LEU A 200 3.85 27.46 3.03
C LEU A 200 4.74 26.32 2.49
N GLU A 201 4.54 25.08 2.95
CA GLU A 201 5.23 23.89 2.42
C GLU A 201 5.00 23.71 0.91
N LEU A 202 3.79 24.04 0.44
CA LEU A 202 3.36 23.90 -0.95
C LEU A 202 3.69 25.14 -1.81
N SER A 203 4.21 26.22 -1.23
CA SER A 203 4.51 27.47 -1.96
C SER A 203 5.46 27.28 -3.14
N HIS A 204 6.35 26.28 -3.07
CA HIS A 204 7.25 25.89 -4.14
C HIS A 204 6.51 25.52 -5.45
N LEU A 205 5.27 25.00 -5.36
CA LEU A 205 4.44 24.67 -6.53
C LEU A 205 4.01 25.90 -7.34
N LEU A 206 4.02 27.08 -6.70
CA LEU A 206 3.64 28.34 -7.33
C LEU A 206 4.83 29.02 -8.03
N GLY A 207 6.06 28.51 -7.84
CA GLY A 207 7.28 29.14 -8.37
C GLY A 207 7.62 30.48 -7.71
N VAL A 208 7.04 30.77 -6.54
CA VAL A 208 7.27 32.01 -5.79
C VAL A 208 8.46 31.86 -4.84
N ILE A 209 9.16 32.97 -4.58
CA ILE A 209 10.23 33.03 -3.57
C ILE A 209 9.63 33.64 -2.31
N VAL A 210 9.61 32.88 -1.22
CA VAL A 210 9.24 33.38 0.10
C VAL A 210 10.47 34.02 0.75
N LYS A 211 10.31 35.24 1.29
CA LYS A 211 11.33 35.94 2.07
C LYS A 211 10.77 36.22 3.45
N ASP A 212 11.56 35.94 4.48
CA ASP A 212 11.28 36.31 5.87
C ASP A 212 11.73 37.75 6.17
#